data_AF-L9JBN4-F1
#
_entry.id   AF-L9JBN4-F1
#
_cell.length_a   1.000
_cell.length_b   1.000
_cell.length_c   1.000
_cell.angle_alpha   90.00
_cell.angle_beta   90.00
_cell.angle_gamma   90.00
#
_symmetry.space_group_name_H-M   'P 1'
#
loop_
_entity.id
_entity.type
_entity.pdbx_description
1 polymer ?
#
loop_
_entity_poly.entity_id
_entity_poly.type
_entity_poly.pdbx_seq_one_letter_code
_entity_poly.pdbx_strand_id
1 'polypeptide(L)'
;MLPRWELSLYLLASLGFHFYSFYEVYKVSREHEEELDQEFELETDALFGGLKKDPTDFEWSFWMEWGKQWLVWLLLGHAAVSQMATLLARKLRPWILMAYGMWACWCVLGAPGVALVFLHTVISFCVAQFRSLLLSWLCSLLLLSTLRLQGVEEVKRRWYRTDSEYYLLQFTLTVRCLYYTSFSLESCQQPPTAQASCSFPWMLAYVFYYPVFHNGPILSFPEFITQMQQQELSSLKASLCVLAWGLGRLLCWWWLAELMAHLMYMHAIYSSIPLLEAVSDWTLGGLALAQVLFFYVKYLVLFGIPALLMRLDGLRPPPLPRCVSTMFSFTGMWRLGPVLFASDRREMPCIC
;
A
#
# COMPACT_ATOMS: atom_id res chain seq x y z
N MET A 1 -35.44 2.39 -0.59
CA MET A 1 -34.75 3.56 -1.19
C MET A 1 -35.32 4.78 -0.48
N LEU A 2 -34.48 5.53 0.26
CA LEU A 2 -34.91 6.72 1.00
C LEU A 2 -35.30 7.85 0.02
N PRO A 3 -36.27 8.71 0.37
CA PRO A 3 -36.54 9.94 -0.36
C PRO A 3 -35.29 10.82 -0.52
N ARG A 4 -35.17 11.53 -1.65
CA ARG A 4 -34.00 12.38 -1.95
C ARG A 4 -33.75 13.45 -0.88
N TRP A 5 -34.81 14.01 -0.29
CA TRP A 5 -34.68 15.04 0.75
C TRP A 5 -34.13 14.48 2.06
N GLU A 6 -34.53 13.25 2.46
CA GLU A 6 -33.97 12.57 3.62
C GLU A 6 -32.49 12.30 3.40
N LEU A 7 -32.13 11.82 2.22
CA LEU A 7 -30.74 11.58 1.85
C LEU A 7 -29.90 12.87 1.88
N SER A 8 -30.42 13.97 1.34
CA SER A 8 -29.76 15.27 1.40
C SER A 8 -29.61 15.77 2.83
N LEU A 9 -30.61 15.57 3.68
CA LEU A 9 -30.55 15.93 5.10
C LEU A 9 -29.49 15.10 5.84
N TYR A 10 -29.45 13.78 5.62
CA TYR A 10 -28.42 12.91 6.19
C TYR A 10 -27.01 13.31 5.76
N LEU A 11 -26.83 13.64 4.47
CA LEU A 11 -25.55 14.10 3.95
C LEU A 11 -25.13 15.44 4.57
N LEU A 12 -26.03 16.42 4.64
CA LEU A 12 -25.76 17.73 5.26
C LEU A 12 -25.44 17.60 6.75
N ALA A 13 -26.23 16.83 7.49
CA ALA A 13 -25.99 16.59 8.90
C ALA A 13 -24.64 15.89 9.12
N SER A 14 -24.36 14.84 8.33
CA SER A 14 -23.10 14.12 8.40
C SER A 14 -21.90 15.03 8.12
N LEU A 15 -21.95 15.82 7.04
CA LEU A 15 -20.92 16.81 6.72
C LEU A 15 -20.75 17.81 7.86
N GLY A 16 -21.85 18.34 8.41
CA GLY A 16 -21.82 19.26 9.55
C GLY A 16 -21.09 18.67 10.76
N PHE A 17 -21.40 17.41 11.12
CA PHE A 17 -20.72 16.72 12.20
C PHE A 17 -19.23 16.49 11.91
N HIS A 18 -18.86 16.06 10.69
CA HIS A 18 -17.46 15.87 10.32
C HIS A 18 -16.68 17.19 10.39
N PHE A 19 -17.22 18.27 9.82
CA PHE A 19 -16.60 19.59 9.84
C PHE A 19 -16.44 20.13 11.25
N TYR A 20 -17.47 20.00 12.09
CA TYR A 20 -17.41 20.46 13.47
C TYR A 20 -16.37 19.67 14.27
N SER A 21 -16.38 18.34 14.18
CA SER A 21 -15.38 17.49 14.83
C SER A 21 -13.96 17.79 14.36
N PHE A 22 -13.73 18.01 13.06
CA PHE A 22 -12.42 18.39 12.53
C PHE A 22 -11.99 19.78 12.96
N TYR A 23 -12.93 20.71 13.08
CA TYR A 23 -12.66 22.05 13.60
C TYR A 23 -12.21 22.00 15.07
N GLU A 24 -12.86 21.18 15.90
CA GLU A 24 -12.44 20.98 17.30
C GLU A 24 -11.05 20.35 17.39
N VAL A 25 -10.72 19.37 16.53
CA VAL A 25 -9.35 18.82 16.45
C VAL A 25 -8.36 19.91 16.03
N TYR A 26 -8.62 20.61 14.93
CA TYR A 26 -7.76 21.70 14.45
C TYR A 26 -7.51 22.76 15.54
N LYS A 27 -8.55 23.14 16.27
CA LYS A 27 -8.46 24.11 17.37
C LYS A 27 -7.51 23.62 18.46
N VAL A 28 -7.68 22.38 18.93
CA VAL A 28 -6.78 21.77 19.92
C VAL A 28 -5.36 21.66 19.39
N SER A 29 -5.18 21.29 18.12
CA SER A 29 -3.86 21.23 17.47
C SER A 29 -3.16 22.59 17.47
N ARG A 30 -3.89 23.69 17.25
CA ARG A 30 -3.32 25.05 17.31
C ARG A 30 -3.04 25.51 18.74
N GLU A 31 -3.94 25.22 19.67
CA GLU A 31 -3.80 25.62 21.08
C GLU A 31 -2.59 24.95 21.75
N HIS A 32 -2.29 23.70 21.39
CA HIS A 32 -1.19 22.91 21.98
C HIS A 32 0.00 22.76 21.03
N GLU A 33 0.11 23.61 19.99
CA GLU A 33 1.18 23.48 18.98
C GLU A 33 2.58 23.55 19.61
N GLU A 34 2.81 24.44 20.58
CA GLU A 34 4.12 24.57 21.23
C GLU A 34 4.48 23.35 22.10
N GLU A 35 3.50 22.78 22.81
CA GLU A 35 3.68 21.57 23.62
C GLU A 35 3.97 20.36 22.72
N LEU A 36 3.19 20.19 21.66
CA LEU A 36 3.37 19.11 20.69
C LEU A 36 4.68 19.25 19.92
N ASP A 37 5.12 20.47 19.63
CA ASP A 37 6.43 20.72 19.00
C ASP A 37 7.60 20.38 19.91
N GLN A 38 7.49 20.66 21.21
CA GLN A 38 8.52 20.29 22.18
C GLN A 38 8.60 18.78 22.39
N GLU A 39 7.47 18.07 22.34
CA GLU A 39 7.42 16.62 22.58
C GLU A 39 7.74 15.79 21.32
N PHE A 40 7.23 16.19 20.16
CA PHE A 40 7.28 15.40 18.92
C PHE A 40 8.10 16.03 17.80
N GLU A 41 8.72 17.19 18.02
CA GLU A 41 9.58 17.90 17.05
C GLU A 41 8.86 18.10 15.69
N LEU A 42 7.84 18.98 15.65
CA LEU A 42 7.05 19.15 14.44
C LEU A 42 7.91 19.70 13.30
N GLU A 43 7.79 19.10 12.11
CA GLU A 43 8.58 19.49 10.95
C GLU A 43 8.08 20.80 10.36
N THR A 44 8.99 21.69 9.95
CA THR A 44 8.60 22.92 9.25
C THR A 44 8.71 22.72 7.74
N ASP A 45 7.59 22.84 7.01
CA ASP A 45 7.59 22.72 5.54
C ASP A 45 7.43 24.09 4.85
N ALA A 46 8.40 24.45 4.01
CA ALA A 46 8.35 25.65 3.19
C ALA A 46 7.24 25.60 2.12
N LEU A 47 6.84 24.41 1.67
CA LEU A 47 5.79 24.22 0.67
C LEU A 47 4.41 24.65 1.17
N PHE A 48 4.17 24.59 2.48
CA PHE A 48 2.92 24.97 3.12
C PHE A 48 3.02 26.31 3.85
N GLY A 49 3.88 27.21 3.36
CA GLY A 49 4.00 28.57 3.91
C GLY A 49 4.58 28.63 5.32
N GLY A 50 5.36 27.62 5.71
CA GLY A 50 5.99 27.53 7.03
C GLY A 50 5.09 26.94 8.12
N LEU A 51 3.94 26.36 7.76
CA LEU A 51 3.13 25.59 8.71
C LEU A 51 3.92 24.37 9.22
N LYS A 52 3.85 24.14 10.52
CA LYS A 52 4.39 22.93 11.14
C LYS A 52 3.58 21.71 10.73
N LYS A 53 4.22 20.55 10.71
CA LYS A 53 3.70 19.26 10.28
C LYS A 53 3.91 18.24 11.37
N ASP A 54 2.91 17.39 11.58
CA ASP A 54 3.01 16.19 12.42
C ASP A 54 3.78 15.07 11.68
N PRO A 55 4.98 14.67 12.14
CA PRO A 55 5.77 13.60 11.53
C PRO A 55 5.50 12.22 12.16
N THR A 56 4.57 12.12 13.13
CA THR A 56 4.44 10.97 14.03
C THR A 56 3.84 9.73 13.37
N ASP A 57 3.21 9.84 12.19
CA ASP A 57 2.84 8.65 11.38
C ASP A 57 4.09 8.07 10.71
N PHE A 58 4.70 7.09 11.36
CA PHE A 58 5.91 6.40 10.88
C PHE A 58 5.80 5.94 9.42
N GLU A 59 4.67 5.34 9.02
CA GLU A 59 4.54 4.80 7.66
C GLU A 59 4.52 5.93 6.61
N TRP A 60 3.73 6.98 6.83
CA TRP A 60 3.69 8.13 5.93
C TRP A 60 5.05 8.81 5.83
N SER A 61 5.67 9.13 6.96
CA SER A 61 7.01 9.74 7.01
C SER A 61 8.04 8.86 6.30
N PHE A 62 8.05 7.55 6.59
CA PHE A 62 8.93 6.58 5.92
C PHE A 62 8.79 6.60 4.38
N TRP A 63 7.56 6.48 3.87
CA TRP A 63 7.33 6.45 2.41
C TRP A 63 7.53 7.81 1.75
N MET A 64 7.25 8.91 2.44
CA MET A 64 7.41 10.25 1.91
C MET A 64 8.87 10.71 1.91
N GLU A 65 9.69 10.33 2.90
CA GLU A 65 11.11 10.70 2.95
C GLU A 65 11.98 9.75 2.13
N TRP A 66 11.89 8.45 2.39
CA TRP A 66 12.71 7.43 1.71
C TRP A 66 12.24 7.20 0.27
N GLY A 67 10.92 7.25 0.05
CA GLY A 67 10.34 7.08 -1.28
C GLY A 67 10.83 8.14 -2.27
N LYS A 68 11.04 9.38 -1.81
CA LYS A 68 11.54 10.50 -2.63
C LYS A 68 12.95 10.29 -3.18
N GLN A 69 13.80 9.48 -2.53
CA GLN A 69 15.20 9.38 -2.93
C GLN A 69 15.47 8.33 -4.01
N TRP A 70 15.17 7.05 -3.76
CA TRP A 70 15.54 5.97 -4.68
C TRP A 70 14.34 5.25 -5.29
N LEU A 71 13.26 5.08 -4.52
CA LEU A 71 12.12 4.28 -4.95
C LEU A 71 11.35 4.95 -6.10
N VAL A 72 11.16 6.27 -6.07
CA VAL A 72 10.51 6.99 -7.19
C VAL A 72 11.29 6.78 -8.50
N TRP A 73 12.62 6.85 -8.48
CA TRP A 73 13.43 6.61 -9.69
C TRP A 73 13.35 5.17 -10.18
N LEU A 74 13.30 4.20 -9.28
CA LEU A 74 13.13 2.79 -9.65
C LEU A 74 11.71 2.49 -10.18
N LEU A 75 10.69 3.18 -9.66
CA LEU A 75 9.32 3.08 -10.17
C LEU A 75 9.20 3.72 -11.58
N LEU A 76 9.85 4.87 -11.79
CA LEU A 76 9.96 5.51 -13.11
C LEU A 76 10.78 4.65 -14.08
N GLY A 77 11.89 4.06 -13.60
CA GLY A 77 12.71 3.13 -14.35
C GLY A 77 11.94 1.88 -14.76
N HIS A 78 11.12 1.32 -13.86
CA HIS A 78 10.20 0.23 -14.18
C HIS A 78 9.24 0.65 -15.30
N ALA A 79 8.61 1.81 -15.18
CA ALA A 79 7.70 2.31 -16.21
C ALA A 79 8.41 2.39 -17.58
N ALA A 80 9.62 2.97 -17.63
CA ALA A 80 10.41 3.08 -18.85
C ALA A 80 10.78 1.71 -19.45
N VAL A 81 11.32 0.80 -18.62
CA VAL A 81 11.70 -0.57 -19.04
C VAL A 81 10.48 -1.34 -19.53
N SER A 82 9.34 -1.18 -18.88
CA SER A 82 8.10 -1.84 -19.22
C SER A 82 7.53 -1.37 -20.56
N GLN A 83 7.54 -0.06 -20.83
CA GLN A 83 7.14 0.48 -22.14
C GLN A 83 8.12 0.01 -23.24
N MET A 84 9.42 0.05 -22.96
CA MET A 84 10.44 -0.41 -23.91
C MET A 84 10.32 -1.92 -24.21
N ALA A 85 10.08 -2.76 -23.20
CA ALA A 85 9.85 -4.18 -23.36
C ALA A 85 8.58 -4.48 -24.17
N THR A 86 7.54 -3.65 -24.02
CA THR A 86 6.30 -3.75 -24.81
C THR A 86 6.57 -3.50 -26.29
N LEU A 87 7.42 -2.51 -26.61
CA LEU A 87 7.76 -2.14 -27.99
C LEU A 87 8.74 -3.12 -28.65
N LEU A 88 9.76 -3.59 -27.92
CA LEU A 88 10.86 -4.38 -28.49
C LEU A 88 10.65 -5.89 -28.42
N ALA A 89 10.08 -6.41 -27.32
CA ALA A 89 10.09 -7.84 -27.05
C ALA A 89 8.91 -8.29 -26.16
N ARG A 90 7.68 -8.09 -26.65
CA ARG A 90 6.44 -8.38 -25.89
C ARG A 90 6.41 -9.78 -25.27
N LYS A 91 6.88 -10.81 -25.98
CA LYS A 91 6.92 -12.19 -25.47
C LYS A 91 7.90 -12.38 -24.30
N LEU A 92 8.94 -11.57 -24.21
CA LEU A 92 9.98 -11.65 -23.17
C LEU A 92 9.73 -10.69 -22.00
N ARG A 93 8.69 -9.86 -22.08
CA ARG A 93 8.39 -8.82 -21.09
C ARG A 93 8.36 -9.33 -19.64
N PRO A 94 7.64 -10.41 -19.28
CA PRO A 94 7.62 -10.86 -17.88
C PRO A 94 9.02 -11.14 -17.33
N TRP A 95 9.91 -11.68 -18.18
CA TRP A 95 11.31 -11.97 -17.83
C TRP A 95 12.16 -10.71 -17.72
N ILE A 96 11.94 -9.72 -18.59
CA ILE A 96 12.60 -8.41 -18.51
C ILE A 96 12.20 -7.69 -17.22
N LEU A 97 10.90 -7.70 -16.89
CA LEU A 97 10.39 -7.08 -15.66
C LEU A 97 10.88 -7.82 -14.41
N MET A 98 10.95 -9.15 -14.45
CA MET A 98 11.56 -9.95 -13.39
C MET A 98 13.02 -9.55 -13.16
N ALA A 99 13.82 -9.48 -14.24
CA ALA A 99 15.23 -9.10 -14.15
C ALA A 99 15.39 -7.67 -13.61
N TYR A 100 14.54 -6.75 -14.06
CA TYR A 100 14.49 -5.39 -13.53
C TYR A 100 14.18 -5.37 -12.04
N GLY A 101 13.15 -6.10 -11.59
CA GLY A 101 12.78 -6.15 -10.18
C GLY A 101 13.83 -6.80 -9.29
N MET A 102 14.53 -7.83 -9.77
CA MET A 102 15.69 -8.41 -9.06
C MET A 102 16.83 -7.40 -8.94
N TRP A 103 17.13 -6.66 -10.02
CA TRP A 103 18.14 -5.60 -10.00
C TRP A 103 17.74 -4.44 -9.09
N ALA A 104 16.50 -3.97 -9.15
CA ALA A 104 15.98 -2.91 -8.28
C ALA A 104 15.99 -3.36 -6.80
N CYS A 105 15.64 -4.62 -6.51
CA CYS A 105 15.78 -5.20 -5.19
C CYS A 105 17.24 -5.18 -4.70
N TRP A 106 18.20 -5.49 -5.57
CA TRP A 106 19.63 -5.38 -5.24
C TRP A 106 20.03 -3.93 -4.93
N CYS A 107 19.56 -2.97 -5.72
CA CYS A 107 19.90 -1.56 -5.53
C CYS A 107 19.47 -1.01 -4.16
N VAL A 108 18.32 -1.45 -3.64
CA VAL A 108 17.77 -0.89 -2.38
C VAL A 108 18.02 -1.78 -1.17
N LEU A 109 18.00 -3.10 -1.33
CA LEU A 109 18.14 -4.05 -0.22
C LEU A 109 19.49 -4.78 -0.17
N GLY A 110 20.35 -4.56 -1.17
CA GLY A 110 21.65 -5.21 -1.29
C GLY A 110 21.58 -6.71 -1.55
N ALA A 111 22.76 -7.33 -1.64
CA ALA A 111 22.92 -8.78 -1.74
C ALA A 111 22.18 -9.58 -0.65
N PRO A 112 22.24 -9.23 0.65
CA PRO A 112 21.56 -10.02 1.68
C PRO A 112 20.04 -9.98 1.54
N GLY A 113 19.45 -8.83 1.18
CA GLY A 113 18.01 -8.72 0.96
C GLY A 113 17.52 -9.55 -0.22
N VAL A 114 18.22 -9.47 -1.36
CA VAL A 114 17.90 -10.30 -2.54
C VAL A 114 18.01 -11.79 -2.20
N ALA A 115 19.08 -12.20 -1.52
CA ALA A 115 19.28 -13.58 -1.11
C ALA A 115 18.17 -14.07 -0.19
N LEU A 116 17.69 -13.24 0.74
CA LEU A 116 16.61 -13.61 1.66
C LEU A 116 15.24 -13.73 0.95
N VAL A 117 14.90 -12.79 0.06
CA VAL A 117 13.68 -12.88 -0.77
C VAL A 117 13.73 -14.14 -1.64
N PHE A 118 14.88 -14.42 -2.27
CA PHE A 118 15.08 -15.62 -3.07
C PHE A 118 14.97 -16.90 -2.22
N LEU A 119 15.56 -16.92 -1.02
CA LEU A 119 15.47 -18.02 -0.08
C LEU A 119 14.02 -18.32 0.31
N HIS A 120 13.25 -17.30 0.70
CA HIS A 120 11.81 -17.45 1.00
C HIS A 120 11.06 -18.00 -0.21
N THR A 121 11.37 -17.49 -1.42
CA THR A 121 10.75 -17.97 -2.67
C THR A 121 11.03 -19.45 -2.92
N VAL A 122 12.29 -19.89 -2.75
CA VAL A 122 12.69 -21.30 -2.93
C VAL A 122 12.01 -22.20 -1.89
N ILE A 123 12.00 -21.79 -0.61
CA ILE A 123 11.34 -22.55 0.46
C ILE A 123 9.85 -22.73 0.13
N SER A 124 9.15 -21.63 -0.19
CA SER A 124 7.73 -21.69 -0.53
C SER A 124 7.46 -22.49 -1.80
N PHE A 125 8.31 -22.39 -2.82
CA PHE A 125 8.19 -23.21 -4.03
C PHE A 125 8.32 -24.70 -3.74
N CYS A 126 9.31 -25.10 -2.92
CA CYS A 126 9.51 -26.48 -2.51
C CYS A 126 8.30 -27.00 -1.71
N VAL A 127 7.77 -26.21 -0.78
CA VAL A 127 6.56 -26.57 -0.01
C VAL A 127 5.34 -26.70 -0.93
N ALA A 128 5.20 -25.81 -1.92
CA ALA A 128 4.11 -25.86 -2.89
C ALA A 128 4.10 -27.16 -3.73
N GLN A 129 5.26 -27.79 -3.96
CA GLN A 129 5.33 -29.07 -4.70
C GLN A 129 4.60 -30.21 -3.98
N PHE A 130 4.47 -30.16 -2.65
CA PHE A 130 3.73 -31.15 -1.89
C PHE A 130 2.22 -31.00 -2.01
N ARG A 131 1.72 -29.89 -2.57
CA ARG A 131 0.28 -29.61 -2.80
C ARG A 131 -0.59 -29.77 -1.55
N SER A 132 -0.02 -29.52 -0.38
CA SER A 132 -0.74 -29.57 0.89
C SER A 132 -1.09 -28.15 1.34
N LEU A 133 -2.38 -27.89 1.53
CA LEU A 133 -2.85 -26.61 2.07
C LEU A 133 -2.27 -26.37 3.47
N LEU A 134 -2.22 -27.41 4.31
CA LEU A 134 -1.69 -27.30 5.68
C LEU A 134 -0.21 -26.90 5.65
N LEU A 135 0.62 -27.58 4.85
CA LEU A 135 2.04 -27.25 4.76
C LEU A 135 2.27 -25.84 4.19
N SER A 136 1.47 -25.43 3.22
CA SER A 136 1.54 -24.09 2.62
C SER A 136 1.23 -22.98 3.64
N TRP A 137 0.18 -23.16 4.45
CA TRP A 137 -0.16 -22.24 5.53
C TRP A 137 0.88 -22.24 6.64
N LEU A 138 1.33 -23.41 7.10
CA LEU A 138 2.39 -23.52 8.11
C LEU A 138 3.68 -22.85 7.62
N CYS A 139 4.09 -23.07 6.38
CA CYS A 139 5.25 -22.41 5.78
C CYS A 139 5.08 -20.89 5.77
N SER A 140 3.93 -20.38 5.33
CA SER A 140 3.65 -18.94 5.31
C SER A 140 3.71 -18.32 6.71
N LEU A 141 3.09 -18.96 7.70
CA LEU A 141 3.12 -18.52 9.10
C LEU A 141 4.54 -18.56 9.69
N LEU A 142 5.32 -19.60 9.39
CA LEU A 142 6.71 -19.70 9.82
C LEU A 142 7.55 -18.58 9.19
N LEU A 143 7.45 -18.35 7.87
CA LEU A 143 8.14 -17.27 7.18
C LEU A 143 7.72 -15.88 7.68
N LEU A 144 6.46 -15.70 8.08
CA LEU A 144 6.00 -14.46 8.70
C LEU A 144 6.55 -14.31 10.13
N SER A 145 6.63 -15.41 10.88
CA SER A 145 7.17 -15.41 12.25
C SER A 145 8.65 -15.03 12.30
N THR A 146 9.46 -15.40 11.28
CA THR A 146 10.86 -14.98 11.19
C THR A 146 11.04 -13.46 11.05
N LEU A 147 9.96 -12.72 10.73
CA LEU A 147 9.98 -11.26 10.74
C LEU A 147 10.01 -10.69 12.16
N ARG A 148 9.43 -11.40 13.14
CA ARG A 148 9.20 -10.93 14.51
C ARG A 148 10.04 -11.67 15.56
N LEU A 149 10.75 -12.73 15.18
CA LEU A 149 11.66 -13.44 16.06
C LEU A 149 12.88 -12.56 16.35
N GLN A 150 13.05 -12.15 17.62
CA GLN A 150 14.11 -11.23 18.06
C GLN A 150 15.50 -11.61 17.54
N GLY A 151 15.91 -12.88 17.66
CA GLY A 151 17.22 -13.32 17.19
C GLY A 151 17.43 -13.17 15.68
N VAL A 152 16.38 -13.37 14.87
CA VAL A 152 16.43 -13.19 13.41
C VAL A 152 16.37 -11.71 13.05
N GLU A 153 15.56 -10.95 13.76
CA GLU A 153 15.47 -9.49 13.64
C GLU A 153 16.82 -8.81 13.87
N GLU A 154 17.53 -9.14 14.95
CA GLU A 154 18.86 -8.58 15.22
C GLU A 154 19.86 -8.91 14.10
N VAL A 155 19.84 -10.13 13.58
CA VAL A 155 20.73 -10.54 12.48
C VAL A 155 20.43 -9.75 11.21
N LYS A 156 19.15 -9.60 10.83
CA LYS A 156 18.75 -8.80 9.67
C LYS A 156 19.14 -7.33 9.85
N ARG A 157 18.92 -6.76 11.04
CA ARG A 157 19.25 -5.36 11.33
C ARG A 157 20.75 -5.08 11.19
N ARG A 158 21.62 -6.04 11.54
CA ARG A 158 23.08 -5.94 11.36
C ARG A 158 23.53 -5.85 9.89
N TRP A 159 22.69 -6.21 8.91
CA TRP A 159 23.04 -6.10 7.49
C TRP A 159 22.94 -4.67 6.96
N TYR A 160 22.18 -3.81 7.64
CA TYR A 160 21.82 -2.49 7.17
C TYR A 160 22.45 -1.40 8.03
N ARG A 161 22.72 -0.24 7.42
CA ARG A 161 23.31 0.90 8.12
C ARG A 161 22.26 1.77 8.78
N THR A 162 21.09 1.83 8.18
CA THR A 162 19.98 2.65 8.64
C THR A 162 18.78 1.77 8.98
N ASP A 163 17.96 2.20 9.94
CA ASP A 163 16.73 1.49 10.28
C ASP A 163 15.73 1.51 9.11
N SER A 164 15.75 2.54 8.27
CA SER A 164 14.91 2.65 7.08
C SER A 164 15.16 1.51 6.07
N GLU A 165 16.42 1.16 5.81
CA GLU A 165 16.76 0.02 4.95
C GLU A 165 16.21 -1.31 5.52
N TYR A 166 16.34 -1.50 6.84
CA TYR A 166 15.80 -2.66 7.54
C TYR A 166 14.27 -2.70 7.47
N TYR A 167 13.58 -1.59 7.73
CA TYR A 167 12.12 -1.52 7.63
C TYR A 167 11.64 -1.76 6.21
N LEU A 168 12.37 -1.30 5.18
CA LEU A 168 12.04 -1.62 3.80
C LEU A 168 12.13 -3.13 3.53
N LEU A 169 13.16 -3.81 4.04
CA LEU A 169 13.25 -5.27 3.97
C LEU A 169 12.02 -5.91 4.66
N GLN A 170 11.64 -5.42 5.84
CA GLN A 170 10.50 -5.94 6.59
C GLN A 170 9.18 -5.77 5.83
N PHE A 171 8.91 -4.59 5.27
CA PHE A 171 7.75 -4.35 4.39
C PHE A 171 7.76 -5.31 3.21
N THR A 172 8.91 -5.43 2.53
CA THR A 172 9.09 -6.32 1.38
C THR A 172 8.74 -7.76 1.73
N LEU A 173 9.36 -8.32 2.76
CA LEU A 173 9.14 -9.72 3.13
C LEU A 173 7.70 -9.98 3.59
N THR A 174 7.07 -9.01 4.25
CA THR A 174 5.66 -9.09 4.66
C THR A 174 4.74 -9.17 3.44
N VAL A 175 4.90 -8.25 2.49
CA VAL A 175 4.10 -8.25 1.25
C VAL A 175 4.40 -9.49 0.43
N ARG A 176 5.68 -9.85 0.24
CA ARG A 176 6.07 -11.04 -0.54
C ARG A 176 5.56 -12.34 0.09
N CYS A 177 5.40 -12.42 1.42
CA CYS A 177 4.78 -13.56 2.08
C CYS A 177 3.40 -13.88 1.49
N LEU A 178 2.57 -12.86 1.27
CA LEU A 178 1.23 -13.01 0.66
C LEU A 178 1.31 -13.54 -0.78
N TYR A 179 2.33 -13.15 -1.53
CA TYR A 179 2.56 -13.62 -2.90
C TYR A 179 2.99 -15.11 -2.89
N TYR A 180 3.89 -15.50 -1.99
CA TYR A 180 4.27 -16.90 -1.82
C TYR A 180 3.08 -17.78 -1.44
N THR A 181 2.23 -17.30 -0.53
CA THR A 181 1.00 -17.98 -0.13
C THR A 181 0.04 -18.09 -1.31
N SER A 182 -0.18 -17.01 -2.08
CA SER A 182 -1.03 -17.05 -3.27
C SER A 182 -0.57 -18.10 -4.28
N PHE A 183 0.73 -18.16 -4.57
CA PHE A 183 1.29 -19.18 -5.47
C PHE A 183 1.11 -20.61 -4.92
N SER A 184 1.37 -20.81 -3.62
CA SER A 184 1.27 -22.12 -2.98
C SER A 184 -0.16 -22.64 -2.97
N LEU A 185 -1.14 -21.78 -2.69
CA LEU A 185 -2.56 -22.13 -2.70
C LEU A 185 -3.06 -22.47 -4.10
N GLU A 186 -2.67 -21.70 -5.11
CA GLU A 186 -3.01 -22.00 -6.50
C GLU A 186 -2.42 -23.34 -6.93
N SER A 187 -1.16 -23.62 -6.56
CA SER A 187 -0.49 -24.89 -6.84
C SER A 187 -1.19 -26.11 -6.20
N CYS A 188 -1.88 -25.92 -5.07
CA CYS A 188 -2.68 -26.96 -4.43
C CYS A 188 -4.01 -27.23 -5.16
N GLN A 189 -4.59 -26.20 -5.78
CA GLN A 189 -5.91 -26.26 -6.42
C GLN A 189 -5.85 -26.71 -7.89
N GLN A 190 -4.72 -26.48 -8.57
CA GLN A 190 -4.60 -26.80 -9.99
C GLN A 190 -4.44 -28.31 -10.27
N PRO A 191 -5.14 -28.83 -11.30
CA PRO A 191 -4.95 -30.20 -11.74
C PRO A 191 -3.52 -30.42 -12.28
N PRO A 192 -2.97 -31.66 -12.19
CA PRO A 192 -1.61 -31.97 -12.66
C PRO A 192 -1.35 -31.57 -14.12
N THR A 193 -2.38 -31.54 -14.96
CA THR A 193 -2.30 -31.22 -16.38
C THR A 193 -2.10 -29.72 -16.69
N ALA A 194 -2.34 -28.82 -15.73
CA ALA A 194 -2.14 -27.37 -15.88
C ALA A 194 -0.77 -26.87 -15.36
N GLN A 195 0.16 -27.79 -15.04
CA GLN A 195 1.44 -27.52 -14.38
C GLN A 195 2.35 -26.50 -15.08
N ALA A 196 2.24 -26.30 -16.39
CA ALA A 196 3.14 -25.42 -17.15
C ALA A 196 3.08 -23.95 -16.66
N SER A 197 1.96 -23.52 -16.09
CA SER A 197 1.76 -22.16 -15.58
C SER A 197 2.30 -21.96 -14.16
N CYS A 198 2.36 -23.01 -13.34
CA CYS A 198 2.91 -22.98 -11.97
C CYS A 198 4.39 -23.36 -11.94
N SER A 199 5.20 -22.74 -12.80
CA SER A 199 6.64 -22.99 -12.86
C SER A 199 7.44 -22.00 -11.99
N PHE A 200 8.63 -22.41 -11.56
CA PHE A 200 9.51 -21.57 -10.74
C PHE A 200 9.87 -20.22 -11.39
N PRO A 201 10.17 -20.13 -12.71
CA PRO A 201 10.39 -18.84 -13.35
C PRO A 201 9.18 -17.90 -13.24
N TRP A 202 7.96 -18.42 -13.42
CA TRP A 202 6.75 -17.60 -13.29
C TRP A 202 6.51 -17.16 -11.83
N MET A 203 6.87 -17.98 -10.85
CA MET A 203 6.89 -17.56 -9.44
C MET A 203 7.89 -16.41 -9.22
N LEU A 204 9.09 -16.48 -9.79
CA LEU A 204 10.07 -15.39 -9.70
C LEU A 204 9.56 -14.12 -10.38
N ALA A 205 8.97 -14.22 -11.56
CA ALA A 205 8.39 -13.06 -12.25
C ALA A 205 7.26 -12.41 -11.46
N TYR A 206 6.46 -13.21 -10.77
CA TYR A 206 5.39 -12.73 -9.89
C TYR A 206 5.93 -12.09 -8.60
N VAL A 207 6.90 -12.73 -7.95
CA VAL A 207 7.50 -12.25 -6.70
C VAL A 207 8.31 -10.98 -6.92
N PHE A 208 9.08 -10.90 -8.00
CA PHE A 208 9.92 -9.74 -8.34
C PHE A 208 9.22 -8.72 -9.24
N TYR A 209 7.90 -8.77 -9.39
CA TYR A 209 7.20 -7.70 -10.09
C TYR A 209 7.28 -6.39 -9.28
N TYR A 210 8.12 -5.46 -9.75
CA TYR A 210 8.61 -4.34 -8.96
C TYR A 210 7.54 -3.34 -8.44
N PRO A 211 6.50 -2.96 -9.21
CA PRO A 211 5.58 -1.90 -8.81
C PRO A 211 4.90 -2.13 -7.47
N VAL A 212 4.65 -3.39 -7.11
CA VAL A 212 3.98 -3.82 -5.88
C VAL A 212 4.94 -4.53 -4.92
N PHE A 213 6.24 -4.51 -5.20
CA PHE A 213 7.24 -5.34 -4.54
C PHE A 213 7.36 -5.05 -3.05
N HIS A 214 7.53 -3.77 -2.71
CA HIS A 214 7.68 -3.31 -1.33
C HIS A 214 6.35 -2.97 -0.66
N ASN A 215 5.40 -2.42 -1.43
CA ASN A 215 4.08 -1.99 -0.98
C ASN A 215 3.15 -1.90 -2.20
N GLY A 216 1.84 -2.11 -2.01
CA GLY A 216 0.84 -1.98 -3.07
C GLY A 216 -0.31 -2.98 -2.94
N PRO A 217 -1.30 -2.87 -3.84
CA PRO A 217 -2.41 -3.82 -3.87
C PRO A 217 -1.92 -5.22 -4.24
N ILE A 218 -2.51 -6.23 -3.62
CA ILE A 218 -2.10 -7.63 -3.82
C ILE A 218 -2.87 -8.19 -5.01
N LEU A 219 -2.17 -8.53 -6.09
CA LEU A 219 -2.75 -9.26 -7.21
C LEU A 219 -2.50 -10.76 -7.01
N SER A 220 -3.52 -11.60 -7.18
CA SER A 220 -3.32 -13.05 -7.02
C SER A 220 -2.46 -13.63 -8.16
N PHE A 221 -1.78 -14.75 -7.90
CA PHE A 221 -0.95 -15.42 -8.91
C PHE A 221 -1.70 -15.75 -10.22
N PRO A 222 -2.90 -16.39 -10.21
CA PRO A 222 -3.60 -16.70 -11.45
C PRO A 222 -4.00 -15.45 -12.24
N GLU A 223 -4.43 -14.39 -11.55
CA GLU A 223 -4.76 -13.12 -12.20
C GLU A 223 -3.52 -12.47 -12.82
N PHE A 224 -2.38 -12.46 -12.13
CA PHE A 224 -1.13 -11.93 -12.64
C PHE A 224 -0.68 -12.64 -13.91
N ILE A 225 -0.64 -13.98 -13.90
CA ILE A 225 -0.20 -14.78 -15.05
C ILE A 225 -1.14 -14.57 -16.25
N THR A 226 -2.45 -14.66 -16.01
CA THR A 226 -3.46 -14.51 -17.06
C THR A 226 -3.37 -13.14 -17.72
N GLN A 227 -3.28 -12.08 -16.92
CA GLN A 227 -3.20 -10.71 -17.44
C GLN A 227 -1.86 -10.42 -18.13
N MET A 228 -0.73 -10.94 -17.61
CA MET A 228 0.58 -10.81 -18.26
C MET A 228 0.67 -11.55 -19.60
N GLN A 229 -0.05 -12.67 -19.76
CA GLN A 229 -0.07 -13.43 -21.01
C GLN A 229 -1.07 -12.88 -22.04
N GLN A 230 -2.25 -12.42 -21.59
CA GLN A 230 -3.34 -11.96 -22.46
C GLN A 230 -3.30 -10.46 -22.78
N GLN A 231 -2.22 -9.78 -22.41
CA GLN A 231 -2.20 -8.33 -22.36
C GLN A 231 -2.55 -7.66 -23.70
N GLU A 232 -3.60 -6.84 -23.76
CA GLU A 232 -3.98 -6.12 -24.97
C GLU A 232 -3.10 -4.88 -25.22
N LEU A 233 -2.92 -4.52 -26.50
CA LEU A 233 -2.16 -3.34 -26.88
C LEU A 233 -2.97 -2.09 -26.51
N SER A 234 -2.60 -1.40 -25.43
CA SER A 234 -3.21 -0.10 -25.14
C SER A 234 -2.63 0.96 -26.10
N SER A 235 -3.50 1.79 -26.66
CA SER A 235 -3.05 2.94 -27.46
C SER A 235 -2.20 3.85 -26.59
N LEU A 236 -1.07 4.36 -27.12
CA LEU A 236 -0.19 5.28 -26.41
C LEU A 236 -0.94 6.52 -25.89
N LYS A 237 -1.93 7.02 -26.65
CA LYS A 237 -2.80 8.13 -26.22
C LYS A 237 -3.66 7.76 -25.01
N ALA A 238 -4.20 6.55 -25.00
CA ALA A 238 -5.00 6.05 -23.87
C ALA A 238 -4.12 5.85 -22.62
N SER A 239 -2.90 5.32 -22.79
CA SER A 239 -1.91 5.17 -21.71
C SER A 239 -1.53 6.51 -21.08
N LEU A 240 -1.25 7.53 -21.91
CA LEU A 240 -0.97 8.89 -21.42
C LEU A 240 -2.17 9.52 -20.71
N CYS A 241 -3.40 9.31 -21.19
CA CYS A 241 -4.60 9.80 -20.53
C CYS A 241 -4.80 9.15 -19.15
N VAL A 242 -4.60 7.84 -19.05
CA VAL A 242 -4.66 7.10 -17.78
C VAL A 242 -3.57 7.59 -16.83
N LEU A 243 -2.36 7.84 -17.34
CA LEU A 243 -1.25 8.39 -16.56
C LEU A 243 -1.59 9.79 -16.02
N ALA A 244 -2.01 10.71 -16.88
CA ALA A 244 -2.31 12.09 -16.49
C ALA A 244 -3.45 12.16 -15.46
N TRP A 245 -4.56 11.45 -15.70
CA TRP A 245 -5.67 11.39 -14.76
C TRP A 245 -5.27 10.71 -13.45
N GLY A 246 -4.51 9.62 -13.54
CA GLY A 246 -3.99 8.90 -12.39
C GLY A 246 -3.09 9.76 -11.51
N LEU A 247 -2.13 10.48 -12.10
CA LEU A 247 -1.24 11.40 -11.41
C LEU A 247 -1.98 12.58 -10.80
N GLY A 248 -2.90 13.20 -11.55
CA GLY A 248 -3.71 14.31 -11.01
C GLY A 248 -4.51 13.90 -9.77
N ARG A 249 -5.13 12.71 -9.81
CA ARG A 249 -5.84 12.15 -8.65
C ARG A 249 -4.90 11.84 -7.49
N LEU A 250 -3.73 11.25 -7.75
CA LEU A 250 -2.73 10.96 -6.72
C LEU A 250 -2.21 12.24 -6.04
N LEU A 251 -1.94 13.28 -6.82
CA LEU A 251 -1.53 14.59 -6.30
C LEU A 251 -2.62 15.22 -5.44
N CYS A 252 -3.89 15.11 -5.84
CA CYS A 252 -5.02 15.59 -5.04
C CYS A 252 -5.09 14.89 -3.67
N TRP A 253 -4.97 13.55 -3.64
CA TRP A 253 -4.99 12.80 -2.38
C TRP A 253 -3.75 13.02 -1.53
N TRP A 254 -2.58 13.15 -2.16
CA TRP A 254 -1.35 13.50 -1.47
C TRP A 254 -1.46 14.86 -0.80
N TRP A 255 -1.96 15.87 -1.52
CA TRP A 255 -2.19 17.21 -0.97
C TRP A 255 -3.17 17.19 0.20
N LEU A 256 -4.24 16.39 0.11
CA LEU A 256 -5.18 16.22 1.21
C LEU A 256 -4.52 15.59 2.44
N ALA A 257 -3.72 14.55 2.27
CA ALA A 257 -3.00 13.91 3.38
C ALA A 257 -2.02 14.88 4.05
N GLU A 258 -1.21 15.61 3.27
CA GLU A 258 -0.31 16.62 3.83
C GLU A 258 -1.08 17.73 4.56
N LEU A 259 -2.18 18.21 4.00
CA LEU A 259 -3.02 19.20 4.66
C LEU A 259 -3.59 18.69 6.00
N MET A 260 -4.04 17.44 6.07
CA MET A 260 -4.50 16.83 7.33
C MET A 260 -3.36 16.79 8.37
N ALA A 261 -2.16 16.38 7.96
CA ALA A 261 -0.98 16.32 8.85
C ALA A 261 -0.54 17.70 9.33
N HIS A 262 -0.64 18.73 8.49
CA HIS A 262 -0.33 20.11 8.86
C HIS A 262 -1.37 20.76 9.76
N LEU A 263 -2.66 20.44 9.58
CA LEU A 263 -3.73 21.13 10.29
C LEU A 263 -4.10 20.44 11.61
N MET A 264 -4.13 19.10 11.65
CA MET A 264 -4.85 18.36 12.70
C MET A 264 -3.95 17.65 13.72
N TYR A 265 -2.63 17.59 13.51
CA TYR A 265 -1.64 16.94 14.40
C TYR A 265 -2.12 15.62 15.03
N MET A 266 -2.87 14.83 14.26
CA MET A 266 -3.70 13.76 14.82
C MET A 266 -2.88 12.62 15.43
N HIS A 267 -1.69 12.34 14.92
CA HIS A 267 -0.85 11.27 15.45
C HIS A 267 -0.05 11.73 16.66
N ALA A 268 0.38 12.99 16.68
CA ALA A 268 1.01 13.60 17.85
C ALA A 268 0.03 13.68 19.04
N ILE A 269 -1.18 14.20 18.82
CA ILE A 269 -2.23 14.27 19.85
C ILE A 269 -2.60 12.86 20.34
N TYR A 270 -2.75 11.89 19.44
CA TYR A 270 -3.03 10.50 19.82
C TYR A 270 -1.90 9.86 20.66
N SER A 271 -0.65 10.27 20.44
CA SER A 271 0.51 9.74 21.15
C SER A 271 0.72 10.38 22.52
N SER A 272 0.10 11.54 22.78
CA SER A 272 0.16 12.25 24.07
C SER A 272 -1.03 11.87 24.96
N ILE A 273 -0.81 10.93 25.89
CA ILE A 273 -1.80 10.52 26.90
C ILE A 273 -2.38 11.71 27.68
N PRO A 274 -1.58 12.65 28.24
CA PRO A 274 -2.16 13.74 29.05
C PRO A 274 -3.06 14.65 28.21
N LEU A 275 -2.70 14.90 26.95
CA LEU A 275 -3.53 15.69 26.06
C LEU A 275 -4.83 14.95 25.70
N LEU A 276 -4.74 13.64 25.46
CA LEU A 276 -5.90 12.80 25.16
C LEU A 276 -6.92 12.74 26.32
N GLU A 277 -6.45 12.78 27.56
CA GLU A 277 -7.30 12.84 28.76
C GLU A 277 -7.94 14.22 28.99
N ALA A 278 -7.32 15.29 28.47
CA ALA A 278 -7.75 16.67 28.68
C ALA A 278 -8.76 17.17 27.62
N VAL A 279 -8.78 16.56 26.43
CA VAL A 279 -9.62 17.02 25.32
C VAL A 279 -11.09 16.64 25.46
N SER A 280 -11.96 17.38 24.77
CA SER A 280 -13.40 17.13 24.78
C SER A 280 -13.79 15.84 24.04
N ASP A 281 -14.96 15.27 24.36
CA ASP A 281 -15.52 14.13 23.62
C ASP A 281 -15.68 14.40 22.12
N TRP A 282 -15.98 15.64 21.73
CA TRP A 282 -16.07 16.06 20.33
C TRP A 282 -14.71 16.00 19.63
N THR A 283 -13.66 16.45 20.33
CA THR A 283 -12.28 16.36 19.86
C THR A 283 -11.85 14.90 19.75
N LEU A 284 -12.16 14.05 20.75
CA LEU A 284 -11.84 12.62 20.72
C LEU A 284 -12.53 11.91 19.54
N GLY A 285 -13.82 12.17 19.33
CA GLY A 285 -14.55 11.65 18.17
C GLY A 285 -13.98 12.15 16.84
N GLY A 286 -13.59 13.42 16.79
CA GLY A 286 -12.92 14.01 15.63
C GLY A 286 -11.54 13.42 15.37
N LEU A 287 -10.76 13.13 16.41
CA LEU A 287 -9.43 12.53 16.32
C LEU A 287 -9.52 11.11 15.77
N ALA A 288 -10.43 10.30 16.31
CA ALA A 288 -10.69 8.95 15.81
C ALA A 288 -11.12 8.96 14.33
N LEU A 289 -12.00 9.89 13.96
CA LEU A 289 -12.44 10.07 12.58
C LEU A 289 -11.30 10.53 11.67
N ALA A 290 -10.48 11.49 12.11
CA ALA A 290 -9.34 12.02 11.37
C ALA A 290 -8.29 10.93 11.11
N GLN A 291 -8.01 10.09 12.11
CA GLN A 291 -7.03 9.01 11.99
C GLN A 291 -7.48 7.93 10.99
N VAL A 292 -8.76 7.56 11.04
CA VAL A 292 -9.35 6.61 10.09
C VAL A 292 -9.39 7.17 8.67
N LEU A 293 -9.73 8.44 8.50
CA LEU A 293 -9.73 9.09 7.19
C LEU A 293 -8.32 9.33 6.65
N PHE A 294 -7.36 9.70 7.51
CA PHE A 294 -5.96 9.80 7.12
C PHE A 294 -5.43 8.44 6.66
N PHE A 295 -5.74 7.36 7.39
CA PHE A 295 -5.41 6.00 6.97
C PHE A 295 -5.98 5.71 5.57
N TYR A 296 -7.24 6.02 5.33
CA TYR A 296 -7.86 5.87 4.01
C TYR A 296 -7.11 6.64 2.92
N VAL A 297 -6.89 7.95 3.10
CA VAL A 297 -6.21 8.82 2.10
C VAL A 297 -4.77 8.38 1.89
N LYS A 298 -4.05 8.02 2.95
CA LYS A 298 -2.69 7.45 2.91
C LYS A 298 -2.62 6.28 1.95
N TYR A 299 -3.50 5.30 2.09
CA TYR A 299 -3.50 4.12 1.22
C TYR A 299 -4.00 4.40 -0.20
N LEU A 300 -4.81 5.44 -0.43
CA LEU A 300 -5.11 5.89 -1.81
C LEU A 300 -3.85 6.35 -2.54
N VAL A 301 -2.89 6.97 -1.83
CA VAL A 301 -1.61 7.39 -2.39
C VAL A 301 -0.65 6.19 -2.49
N LEU A 302 -0.40 5.51 -1.37
CA LEU A 302 0.59 4.42 -1.28
C LEU A 302 0.26 3.24 -2.21
N PHE A 303 -1.01 2.84 -2.33
CA PHE A 303 -1.41 1.79 -3.27
C PHE A 303 -1.72 2.34 -4.67
N GLY A 304 -2.09 3.62 -4.75
CA GLY A 304 -2.47 4.23 -6.02
C GLY A 304 -1.29 4.41 -6.98
N ILE A 305 -0.07 4.68 -6.48
CA ILE A 305 1.16 4.75 -7.30
C ILE A 305 1.46 3.38 -7.95
N PRO A 306 1.62 2.26 -7.20
CA PRO A 306 1.72 0.91 -7.76
C PRO A 306 0.57 0.56 -8.72
N ALA A 307 -0.66 0.87 -8.33
CA ALA A 307 -1.84 0.58 -9.16
C ALA A 307 -1.83 1.35 -10.49
N LEU A 308 -1.26 2.56 -10.53
CA LEU A 308 -1.09 3.31 -11.76
C LEU A 308 -0.09 2.63 -12.68
N LEU A 309 1.06 2.22 -12.16
CA LEU A 309 2.07 1.48 -12.94
C LEU A 309 1.55 0.14 -13.44
N MET A 310 0.77 -0.58 -12.63
CA MET A 310 0.07 -1.79 -13.07
C MET A 310 -0.83 -1.51 -14.28
N ARG A 311 -1.60 -0.41 -14.28
CA ARG A 311 -2.44 -0.03 -15.43
C ARG A 311 -1.62 0.32 -16.66
N LEU A 312 -0.48 1.01 -16.51
CA LEU A 312 0.46 1.25 -17.62
C LEU A 312 1.06 -0.05 -18.15
N ASP A 313 1.19 -1.04 -17.28
CA ASP A 313 1.60 -2.39 -17.62
C ASP A 313 0.47 -3.24 -18.21
N GLY A 314 -0.71 -2.66 -18.46
CA GLY A 314 -1.89 -3.36 -18.97
C GLY A 314 -2.52 -4.34 -17.98
N LEU A 315 -2.07 -4.34 -16.73
CA LEU A 315 -2.70 -5.07 -15.63
C LEU A 315 -3.88 -4.28 -15.08
N ARG A 316 -4.90 -5.01 -14.63
CA ARG A 316 -6.03 -4.49 -13.88
C ARG A 316 -5.71 -4.65 -12.39
N PRO A 317 -5.29 -3.57 -11.70
CA PRO A 317 -5.05 -3.66 -10.27
C PRO A 317 -6.37 -3.95 -9.53
N PRO A 318 -6.30 -4.62 -8.37
CA PRO A 318 -7.43 -4.70 -7.45
C PRO A 318 -8.01 -3.31 -7.13
N PRO A 319 -9.29 -3.21 -6.74
CA PRO A 319 -9.86 -1.94 -6.30
C PRO A 319 -9.06 -1.41 -5.11
N LEU A 320 -8.83 -0.09 -5.11
CA LEU A 320 -8.26 0.60 -3.96
C LEU A 320 -9.26 0.55 -2.78
N PRO A 321 -8.80 0.79 -1.54
CA PRO A 321 -9.69 0.88 -0.39
C PRO A 321 -10.87 1.81 -0.66
N ARG A 322 -12.04 1.50 -0.10
CA ARG A 322 -13.19 2.41 -0.13
C ARG A 322 -13.17 3.32 1.11
N CYS A 323 -13.79 4.48 1.02
CA CYS A 323 -13.88 5.41 2.15
C CYS A 323 -14.62 4.75 3.32
N VAL A 324 -14.05 4.90 4.51
CA VAL A 324 -14.57 4.26 5.72
C VAL A 324 -15.93 4.83 6.11
N SER A 325 -16.17 6.12 5.85
CA SER A 325 -17.48 6.77 6.09
C SER A 325 -18.60 6.23 5.19
N THR A 326 -18.28 5.42 4.17
CA THR A 326 -19.26 4.76 3.29
C THR A 326 -19.62 3.34 3.73
N MET A 327 -18.90 2.79 4.70
CA MET A 327 -19.11 1.43 5.18
C MET A 327 -20.23 1.38 6.21
N PHE A 328 -21.31 0.67 5.88
CA PHE A 328 -22.44 0.44 6.77
C PHE A 328 -22.40 -0.93 7.48
N SER A 329 -21.39 -1.76 7.18
CA SER A 329 -21.21 -3.07 7.81
C SER A 329 -19.74 -3.44 7.96
N PHE A 330 -19.40 -4.06 9.09
CA PHE A 330 -18.06 -4.62 9.31
C PHE A 330 -17.73 -5.71 8.30
N THR A 331 -18.69 -6.55 7.89
CA THR A 331 -18.47 -7.54 6.83
C THR A 331 -18.09 -6.88 5.50
N GLY A 332 -18.72 -5.76 5.14
CA GLY A 332 -18.34 -4.97 3.97
C GLY A 332 -16.94 -4.37 4.11
N MET A 333 -16.61 -3.82 5.28
CA MET A 333 -15.28 -3.30 5.59
C MET A 333 -14.18 -4.35 5.43
N TRP A 334 -14.37 -5.56 5.94
CA TRP A 334 -13.37 -6.64 5.86
C TRP A 334 -13.26 -7.31 4.48
N ARG A 335 -14.28 -7.17 3.61
CA ARG A 335 -14.23 -7.63 2.22
C ARG A 335 -13.58 -6.60 1.29
N LEU A 336 -13.62 -5.31 1.65
CA LEU A 336 -13.22 -4.18 0.80
C LEU A 336 -12.08 -3.34 1.38
N GLY A 337 -11.58 -3.68 2.56
CA GLY A 337 -10.40 -3.07 3.19
C GLY A 337 -9.10 -3.44 2.46
N PRO A 338 -7.93 -3.07 3.01
CA PRO A 338 -6.62 -3.34 2.38
C PRO A 338 -6.34 -4.84 2.16
N VAL A 339 -7.15 -5.71 2.77
CA VAL A 339 -7.16 -7.15 2.55
C VAL A 339 -8.29 -7.46 1.57
N LEU A 340 -7.91 -7.88 0.35
CA LEU A 340 -8.76 -8.47 -0.69
C LEU A 340 -9.95 -9.26 -0.11
N PHE A 341 -11.17 -9.06 -0.62
CA PHE A 341 -11.93 -10.06 -1.41
C PHE A 341 -13.33 -9.53 -1.79
N ALA A 342 -13.59 -9.52 -3.10
CA ALA A 342 -14.90 -9.47 -3.76
C ALA A 342 -15.49 -8.11 -4.19
N SER A 343 -15.93 -8.14 -5.45
CA SER A 343 -16.85 -7.21 -6.10
C SER A 343 -18.25 -7.37 -5.51
N ASP A 344 -18.79 -6.31 -4.90
CA ASP A 344 -20.24 -6.16 -4.82
C ASP A 344 -20.65 -4.70 -5.13
N ARG A 345 -21.70 -4.61 -5.93
CA ARG A 345 -22.19 -3.45 -6.67
C ARG A 345 -23.48 -2.99 -6.01
N ARG A 346 -23.37 -2.23 -4.92
CA ARG A 346 -24.45 -1.38 -4.39
C ARG A 346 -23.86 -0.06 -3.92
N GLU A 347 -24.10 0.98 -4.71
CA GLU A 347 -23.77 2.35 -4.36
C GLU A 347 -24.89 2.90 -3.47
N MET A 348 -24.57 3.23 -2.22
CA MET A 348 -25.27 4.27 -1.48
C MET A 348 -24.39 5.52 -1.51
N PRO A 349 -24.95 6.73 -1.64
CA PRO A 349 -24.19 7.96 -1.58
C PRO A 349 -23.78 8.20 -0.13
N CYS A 350 -22.56 7.81 0.18
CA CYS A 350 -21.89 8.18 1.41
C CYS A 350 -20.61 8.93 1.03
N ILE A 351 -20.17 9.80 1.93
CA ILE A 351 -19.12 10.80 1.70
C ILE A 351 -17.76 10.10 1.49
N CYS A 352 -17.05 10.46 0.41
CA CYS A 352 -15.62 10.24 0.18
C CYS A 352 -14.94 11.60 0.10
#